data_AF-A0AAX0KF94-F1
#
_entry.id   AF-A0AAX0KF94-F1
#
_cell.length_a   1.000
_cell.length_b   1.000
_cell.length_c   1.000
_cell.angle_alpha   90.00
_cell.angle_beta   90.00
_cell.angle_gamma   90.00
#
_symmetry.space_group_name_H-M   'P 1'
#
loop_
_entity.id
_entity.type
_entity.pdbx_description
1 polymer ?
#
loop_
_entity_poly.entity_id
_entity_poly.type
_entity_poly.pdbx_seq_one_letter_code
_entity_poly.pdbx_strand_id
1 'polypeptide(L)'
;MIFVKRLQQVLQELNINQSELGRRLGVKPQSVQGWLKGVMPRMDKLEKLAELSQHPVHWFFMEEETLGDRMAVSSNDNQPQLTEQQKKIISLLDELPQSDAEQIIREMEQKRDFYKRKLEELLRQKNKTA
;
A
#
# COMPACT_ATOMS: atom_id res chain seq x y z
N MET A 1 -11.47 8.65 -18.42
CA MET A 1 -11.34 7.33 -17.77
C MET A 1 -9.93 7.18 -17.23
N ILE A 2 -9.77 6.56 -16.06
CA ILE A 2 -8.48 6.36 -15.40
C ILE A 2 -7.55 5.47 -16.25
N PHE A 3 -8.07 4.32 -16.70
CA PHE A 3 -7.38 3.37 -17.58
C PHE A 3 -6.74 4.01 -18.82
N VAL A 4 -7.45 4.93 -19.50
CA VAL A 4 -6.92 5.62 -20.69
C VAL A 4 -5.70 6.48 -20.33
N LYS A 5 -5.75 7.21 -19.21
CA LYS A 5 -4.61 8.01 -18.74
C LYS A 5 -3.42 7.13 -18.38
N ARG A 6 -3.64 6.06 -17.60
CA ARG A 6 -2.60 5.10 -17.21
C ARG A 6 -1.96 4.40 -18.42
N LEU A 7 -2.76 4.06 -19.43
CA LEU A 7 -2.26 3.52 -20.70
C LEU A 7 -1.43 4.54 -21.49
N GLN A 8 -1.79 5.83 -21.48
CA GLN A 8 -0.99 6.91 -22.07
C GLN A 8 0.34 7.12 -21.31
N GLN A 9 0.30 7.07 -19.97
CA GLN A 9 1.48 7.14 -19.11
C GLN A 9 2.48 6.02 -19.46
N VAL A 10 2.02 4.77 -19.54
CA VAL A 10 2.87 3.61 -19.92
C VAL A 10 3.48 3.76 -21.31
N LEU A 11 2.76 4.33 -22.29
CA LEU A 11 3.31 4.60 -23.62
C LEU A 11 4.45 5.65 -23.57
N GLN A 12 4.33 6.66 -22.69
CA GLN A 12 5.36 7.68 -22.47
C GLN A 12 6.58 7.13 -21.73
N GLU A 13 6.37 6.40 -20.64
CA GLU A 13 7.44 5.80 -19.80
C GLU A 13 8.27 4.78 -20.59
N LEU A 14 7.63 3.94 -21.39
CA LEU A 14 8.32 2.98 -22.26
C LEU A 14 8.84 3.61 -23.57
N ASN A 15 8.53 4.88 -23.83
CA ASN A 15 8.86 5.62 -25.05
C ASN A 15 8.49 4.86 -26.35
N ILE A 16 7.29 4.27 -26.38
CA ILE A 16 6.79 3.48 -27.52
C ILE A 16 5.48 4.05 -28.08
N ASN A 17 5.25 3.82 -29.37
CA ASN A 17 3.99 4.19 -30.02
C ASN A 17 2.94 3.05 -29.94
N GLN A 18 1.69 3.36 -30.28
CA GLN A 18 0.55 2.43 -30.22
C GLN A 18 0.74 1.16 -31.07
N SER A 19 1.41 1.28 -32.22
CA SER A 19 1.68 0.15 -33.12
C SER A 19 2.74 -0.78 -32.53
N GLU A 20 3.74 -0.22 -31.87
CA GLU A 20 4.80 -0.96 -31.18
C GLU A 20 4.27 -1.65 -29.91
N LEU A 21 3.45 -0.97 -29.10
CA LEU A 21 2.73 -1.61 -27.99
C LEU A 21 1.84 -2.76 -28.51
N GLY A 22 1.15 -2.56 -29.64
CA GLY A 22 0.36 -3.60 -30.28
C GLY A 22 1.18 -4.84 -30.65
N ARG A 23 2.34 -4.64 -31.28
CA ARG A 23 3.29 -5.72 -31.61
C ARG A 23 3.75 -6.50 -30.38
N ARG A 24 4.18 -5.80 -29.32
CA ARG A 24 4.66 -6.44 -28.08
C ARG A 24 3.58 -7.24 -27.36
N LEU A 25 2.33 -6.79 -27.38
CA LEU A 25 1.20 -7.49 -26.78
C LEU A 25 0.55 -8.56 -27.71
N GLY A 26 1.03 -8.70 -28.94
CA GLY A 26 0.45 -9.60 -29.93
C GLY A 26 -0.98 -9.21 -30.38
N VAL A 27 -1.27 -7.90 -30.41
CA VAL A 27 -2.58 -7.36 -30.83
C VAL A 27 -2.45 -6.42 -32.04
N LYS A 28 -3.56 -6.22 -32.76
CA LYS A 28 -3.60 -5.26 -33.87
C LYS A 28 -3.50 -3.83 -33.30
N PRO A 29 -2.84 -2.87 -33.98
CA PRO A 29 -2.79 -1.46 -33.54
C PRO A 29 -4.18 -0.83 -33.33
N GLN A 30 -5.19 -1.28 -34.10
CA GLN A 30 -6.59 -0.91 -33.94
C GLN A 30 -7.16 -1.24 -32.54
N SER A 31 -6.71 -2.34 -31.92
CA SER A 31 -7.12 -2.71 -30.56
C SER A 31 -6.59 -1.71 -29.54
N VAL A 32 -5.30 -1.33 -29.65
CA VAL A 32 -4.67 -0.31 -28.79
C VAL A 32 -5.35 1.06 -28.98
N GLN A 33 -5.71 1.43 -30.21
CA GLN A 33 -6.47 2.64 -30.48
C GLN A 33 -7.88 2.59 -29.86
N GLY A 34 -8.53 1.43 -29.86
CA GLY A 34 -9.81 1.21 -29.16
C GLY A 34 -9.68 1.37 -27.64
N TRP A 35 -8.58 0.89 -27.06
CA TRP A 35 -8.28 1.03 -25.64
C TRP A 35 -8.10 2.49 -25.23
N LEU A 36 -7.40 3.29 -26.03
CA LEU A 36 -7.25 4.73 -25.83
C LEU A 36 -8.56 5.51 -26.03
N LYS A 37 -9.56 4.94 -26.72
CA LYS A 37 -10.92 5.47 -26.81
C LYS A 37 -11.83 5.02 -25.66
N GLY A 38 -11.33 4.21 -24.71
CA GLY A 38 -12.05 3.76 -23.53
C GLY A 38 -12.68 2.36 -23.62
N VAL A 39 -12.36 1.57 -24.64
CA VAL A 39 -12.76 0.14 -24.69
C VAL A 39 -11.82 -0.67 -23.81
N MET A 40 -12.33 -1.45 -22.85
CA MET A 40 -11.45 -2.24 -21.99
C MET A 40 -10.82 -3.43 -22.74
N PRO A 41 -9.54 -3.76 -22.50
CA PRO A 41 -8.94 -5.01 -22.96
C PRO A 41 -9.59 -6.21 -22.28
N ARG A 42 -9.47 -7.40 -22.88
CA ARG A 42 -9.72 -8.67 -22.18
C ARG A 42 -8.61 -8.95 -21.17
N MET A 43 -8.91 -9.72 -20.13
CA MET A 43 -8.00 -10.03 -19.01
C MET A 43 -6.63 -10.52 -19.50
N ASP A 44 -6.61 -11.43 -20.48
CA ASP A 44 -5.40 -12.01 -21.10
C ASP A 44 -4.49 -11.00 -21.82
N LYS A 45 -4.99 -9.80 -22.11
CA LYS A 45 -4.23 -8.68 -22.68
C LYS A 45 -3.88 -7.63 -21.63
N LEU A 46 -4.69 -7.52 -20.59
CA LEU A 46 -4.46 -6.67 -19.43
C LEU A 46 -3.33 -7.21 -18.53
N GLU A 47 -3.25 -8.52 -18.35
CA GLU A 47 -2.14 -9.20 -17.64
C GLU A 47 -0.82 -8.99 -18.39
N LYS A 48 -0.79 -9.18 -19.72
CA LYS A 48 0.40 -8.92 -20.54
C LYS A 48 0.81 -7.45 -20.57
N LEU A 49 -0.17 -6.53 -20.50
CA LEU A 49 0.10 -5.10 -20.38
C LEU A 49 0.74 -4.78 -19.04
N ALA A 50 0.26 -5.39 -17.96
CA ALA A 50 0.82 -5.29 -16.60
C ALA A 50 2.25 -5.85 -16.50
N GLU A 51 2.52 -7.03 -17.07
CA GLU A 51 3.86 -7.61 -17.20
C GLU A 51 4.82 -6.66 -17.94
N LEU A 52 4.37 -6.12 -19.08
CA LEU A 52 5.16 -5.26 -19.95
C LEU A 52 5.41 -3.85 -19.38
N SER A 53 4.48 -3.32 -18.59
CA SER A 53 4.64 -2.03 -17.91
C SER A 53 5.26 -2.15 -16.52
N GLN A 54 5.56 -3.36 -16.04
CA GLN A 54 6.00 -3.63 -14.66
C GLN A 54 5.06 -3.05 -13.58
N HIS A 55 3.77 -2.93 -13.88
CA HIS A 55 2.74 -2.44 -12.95
C HIS A 55 1.65 -3.49 -12.76
N PRO A 56 1.14 -3.72 -11.54
CA PRO A 56 0.08 -4.69 -11.31
C PRO A 56 -1.23 -4.28 -12.01
N VAL A 57 -2.04 -5.26 -12.42
CA VAL A 57 -3.30 -5.02 -13.17
C VAL A 57 -4.21 -3.95 -12.53
N HIS A 58 -4.28 -3.90 -11.20
CA HIS A 58 -5.11 -2.93 -10.48
C HIS A 58 -4.65 -1.47 -10.66
N TRP A 59 -3.36 -1.24 -10.92
CA TRP A 59 -2.77 0.10 -11.05
C TRP A 59 -3.39 0.90 -12.21
N PHE A 60 -3.76 0.22 -13.30
CA PHE A 60 -4.45 0.83 -14.43
C PHE A 60 -5.84 1.40 -14.07
N PHE A 61 -6.41 1.01 -12.94
CA PHE A 61 -7.71 1.48 -12.44
C PHE A 61 -7.59 2.37 -11.20
N MET A 62 -6.40 2.50 -10.62
CA MET A 62 -6.13 3.43 -9.53
C MET A 62 -6.03 4.86 -10.06
N GLU A 63 -6.75 5.77 -9.41
CA GLU A 63 -6.66 7.20 -9.69
C GLU A 63 -5.23 7.70 -9.57
N GLU A 64 -4.97 8.83 -10.21
CA GLU A 64 -3.66 9.47 -10.18
C GLU A 64 -3.47 10.08 -8.79
N GLU A 65 -2.94 9.28 -7.86
CA GLU A 65 -2.40 9.73 -6.57
C GLU A 65 -1.74 11.08 -6.76
N THR A 66 -2.28 12.11 -6.11
CA THR A 66 -1.68 13.43 -6.11
C THR A 66 -0.31 13.33 -5.43
N LEU A 67 0.57 14.32 -5.62
CA LEU A 67 1.93 14.25 -5.05
C LEU A 67 1.95 14.21 -3.50
N GLY A 68 0.82 14.51 -2.83
CA GLY A 68 0.63 14.38 -1.38
C GLY A 68 0.06 13.03 -0.92
N ASP A 69 -0.47 12.25 -1.86
CA ASP A 69 -0.54 10.80 -1.72
C ASP A 69 0.88 10.25 -2.02
N ARG A 70 1.02 9.11 -2.69
CA ARG A 70 2.24 8.59 -3.35
C ARG A 70 3.36 8.13 -2.41
N MET A 71 3.44 8.71 -1.21
CA MET A 71 3.96 8.06 -0.02
C MET A 71 3.11 6.85 0.41
N ALA A 72 1.95 6.60 -0.21
CA ALA A 72 1.02 5.53 0.17
C ALA A 72 1.04 4.27 -0.72
N VAL A 73 1.56 4.33 -1.97
CA VAL A 73 1.52 3.18 -2.92
C VAL A 73 2.92 2.60 -3.24
N SER A 74 3.91 2.87 -2.39
CA SER A 74 5.13 2.05 -2.28
C SER A 74 5.24 1.37 -0.92
N SER A 75 4.16 0.70 -0.54
CA SER A 75 4.20 -0.52 0.26
C SER A 75 2.83 -1.19 0.25
N ASN A 76 2.82 -2.52 0.33
CA ASN A 76 1.64 -3.28 0.75
C ASN A 76 1.58 -3.29 2.30
N ASP A 77 1.77 -2.11 2.91
CA ASP A 77 1.95 -1.97 4.35
C ASP A 77 0.68 -1.50 5.02
N ASN A 78 0.08 -2.46 5.71
CA ASN A 78 -0.69 -2.21 6.91
C ASN A 78 0.26 -1.87 8.09
N GLN A 79 1.38 -1.17 7.85
CA GLN A 79 2.25 -0.65 8.90
C GLN A 79 1.48 0.47 9.61
N PRO A 80 1.17 0.33 10.91
CA PRO A 80 0.75 1.49 11.68
C PRO A 80 1.88 2.51 11.61
N GLN A 81 1.59 3.76 11.21
CA GLN A 81 2.57 4.84 11.13
C GLN A 81 3.33 4.95 12.46
N LEU A 82 4.55 4.41 12.50
CA LEU A 82 5.29 4.23 13.74
C LEU A 82 5.71 5.60 14.28
N THR A 83 5.19 5.94 15.46
CA THR A 83 5.61 7.13 16.21
C THR A 83 7.12 7.07 16.51
N GLU A 84 7.74 8.23 16.77
CA GLU A 84 9.16 8.27 17.13
C GLU A 84 9.49 7.39 18.35
N GLN A 85 8.54 7.26 19.29
CA GLN A 85 8.66 6.37 20.43
C GLN A 85 8.68 4.89 20.01
N GLN A 86 7.81 4.48 19.07
CA GLN A 86 7.78 3.10 18.56
C GLN A 86 9.05 2.77 17.77
N LYS A 87 9.55 3.69 16.93
CA LYS A 87 10.84 3.53 16.23
C LYS A 87 12.00 3.37 17.20
N LYS A 88 12.03 4.16 18.28
CA LYS A 88 13.05 4.04 19.33
C LYS A 88 12.96 2.73 20.10
N ILE A 89 11.75 2.23 20.38
CA ILE A 89 11.56 0.90 21.00
C ILE A 89 12.09 -0.21 20.09
N ILE A 90 11.86 -0.13 18.78
CA ILE A 90 12.34 -1.13 17.80
C ILE A 90 13.88 -1.14 17.75
N SER A 91 14.54 0.02 17.59
CA SER A 91 16.01 0.12 17.62
C SER A 91 16.61 -0.50 18.88
N LEU A 92 16.04 -0.16 20.05
CA LEU A 92 16.48 -0.72 21.33
C LEU A 92 16.24 -2.24 21.45
N LEU A 93 15.25 -2.79 20.74
CA LEU A 93 14.96 -4.23 20.75
C LEU A 93 15.91 -5.02 19.84
N ASP A 94 16.27 -4.46 18.68
CA ASP A 94 17.26 -5.04 17.74
C ASP A 94 18.68 -5.03 18.33
N GLU A 95 18.99 -4.09 19.24
CA GLU A 95 20.27 -4.00 19.95
C GLU A 95 20.40 -4.95 21.15
N LEU A 96 19.32 -5.64 21.55
CA LEU A 96 19.28 -6.51 22.75
C LEU A 96 19.29 -8.01 22.42
N PRO A 97 19.83 -8.87 23.30
CA PRO A 97 19.68 -10.31 23.15
C PRO A 97 18.21 -10.73 23.35
N GLN A 98 17.79 -11.80 22.67
CA GLN A 98 16.40 -12.26 22.66
C GLN A 98 15.79 -12.49 24.06
N SER A 99 16.58 -12.98 25.01
CA SER A 99 16.17 -13.17 26.42
C SER A 99 15.71 -11.87 27.09
N ASP A 100 16.42 -10.76 26.84
CA ASP A 100 16.14 -9.47 27.46
C ASP A 100 14.93 -8.81 26.77
N ALA A 101 14.84 -8.94 25.44
CA ALA A 101 13.69 -8.53 24.64
C ALA A 101 12.39 -9.19 25.14
N GLU A 102 12.39 -10.51 25.36
CA GLU A 102 11.23 -11.23 25.91
C GLU A 102 10.85 -10.76 27.32
N GLN A 103 11.82 -10.48 28.18
CA GLN A 103 11.56 -9.98 29.54
C GLN A 103 10.91 -8.59 29.50
N ILE A 104 11.44 -7.67 28.68
CA ILE A 104 10.92 -6.31 28.55
C ILE A 104 9.47 -6.33 28.02
N ILE A 105 9.17 -7.18 27.03
CA ILE A 105 7.80 -7.35 26.51
C ILE A 105 6.86 -7.77 27.63
N ARG A 106 7.21 -8.81 28.42
CA ARG A 106 6.40 -9.29 29.56
C ARG A 106 6.14 -8.18 30.59
N GLU A 107 7.13 -7.36 30.92
CA GLU A 107 6.94 -6.22 31.81
C GLU A 107 6.00 -5.15 31.25
N MET A 108 6.11 -4.84 29.95
CA MET A 108 5.23 -3.88 29.29
C MET A 108 3.78 -4.36 29.26
N GLU A 109 3.55 -5.65 29.03
CA GLU A 109 2.21 -6.26 29.09
C GLU A 109 1.61 -6.21 30.50
N GLN A 110 2.39 -6.55 31.53
CA GLN A 110 1.94 -6.42 32.92
C GLN A 110 1.57 -4.98 33.29
N LYS A 111 2.38 -3.99 32.86
CA LYS A 111 2.09 -2.57 33.04
C LYS A 111 0.80 -2.17 32.31
N ARG A 112 0.62 -2.56 31.04
CA ARG A 112 -0.61 -2.33 30.25
C ARG A 112 -1.85 -2.83 31.00
N ASP A 113 -1.81 -4.07 31.47
CA ASP A 113 -2.97 -4.72 32.10
C ASP A 113 -3.26 -4.15 33.50
N PHE A 114 -2.22 -3.75 34.24
CA PHE A 114 -2.35 -2.99 35.49
C PHE A 114 -3.04 -1.63 35.27
N TYR A 115 -2.58 -0.83 34.29
CA TYR A 115 -3.19 0.46 33.99
C TYR A 115 -4.63 0.32 33.49
N LYS A 116 -4.93 -0.73 32.71
CA LYS A 116 -6.30 -1.03 32.26
C LYS A 116 -7.25 -1.27 33.45
N ARG A 117 -6.86 -2.14 34.39
CA ARG A 117 -7.63 -2.40 35.62
C ARG A 117 -7.80 -1.13 36.46
N LYS A 118 -6.73 -0.36 36.66
CA LYS A 118 -6.77 0.91 37.42
C LYS A 118 -7.69 1.95 36.76
N LEU A 119 -7.74 2.00 35.43
CA LEU A 119 -8.67 2.86 34.69
C LEU A 119 -10.13 2.41 34.89
N GLU A 120 -10.41 1.10 34.86
CA GLU A 120 -11.75 0.57 35.15
C GLU A 120 -12.20 0.89 36.58
N GLU A 121 -11.31 0.83 37.57
CA GLU A 121 -11.60 1.24 38.95
C GLU A 121 -11.93 2.74 39.05
N LEU A 122 -11.15 3.61 38.41
CA LEU A 122 -11.41 5.05 38.39
C LEU A 122 -12.72 5.41 37.67
N LEU A 123 -13.05 4.73 36.57
CA LEU A 123 -14.33 4.90 35.87
C LEU A 123 -15.51 4.44 36.74
N ARG A 124 -15.37 3.32 37.47
CA ARG A 124 -16.38 2.84 38.42
C ARG A 124 -16.56 3.77 39.62
N GLN A 125 -15.48 4.41 40.10
CA GLN A 125 -15.58 5.43 41.15
C GLN A 125 -16.30 6.68 40.61
N LYS A 126 -15.91 7.19 39.44
CA LYS A 126 -16.58 8.35 38.81
C LYS A 126 -18.07 8.11 38.59
N ASN A 127 -18.46 6.93 38.12
CA ASN A 127 -19.87 6.55 37.90
C ASN A 127 -20.64 6.23 39.20
N LYS A 128 -19.99 6.24 40.37
CA LYS A 128 -20.63 6.15 41.70
C LYS A 128 -20.80 7.50 42.39
N THR A 129 -20.24 8.57 41.83
CA THR A 129 -20.24 9.94 42.39
C THR A 129 -21.03 10.92 41.49
N ALA A 130 -21.94 10.38 40.68
CA ALA A 130 -22.87 11.09 39.81
C ALA A 130 -24.30 10.58 40.05
#